data_AF-A0AAU3U1X4-F1
#
_entry.id   AF-A0AAU3U1X4-F1
#
_cell.length_a   1.000
_cell.length_b   1.000
_cell.length_c   1.000
_cell.angle_alpha   90.00
_cell.angle_beta   90.00
_cell.angle_gamma   90.00
#
_symmetry.space_group_name_H-M   'P 1'
#
loop_
_entity.id
_entity.type
_entity.pdbx_description
1 polymer ?
#
loop_
_entity_poly.entity_id
_entity_poly.type
_entity_poly.pdbx_seq_one_letter_code
_entity_poly.pdbx_strand_id
1 'polypeptide(L)'
;MTRTMPQIPQIFSYLHIAPQDLECAELTDSDTSKLAEMDELLQRLLEDREAIEAWLGDPQEDFGGETPKDLIFKGEYDEVLMLIKAWASGSFG
;
A
#
# COMPACT_ATOMS: atom_id res chain seq x y z
N MET A 1 17.95 18.20 17.63
CA MET A 1 17.35 17.81 16.35
C MET A 1 16.54 16.55 16.62
N THR A 2 15.23 16.68 16.82
CA THR A 2 14.35 15.52 16.91
C THR A 2 14.36 14.88 15.53
N ARG A 3 15.01 13.71 15.39
CA ARG A 3 14.72 12.81 14.28
C ARG A 3 13.21 12.56 14.38
N THR A 4 12.44 13.21 13.53
CA THR A 4 11.05 12.85 13.27
C THR A 4 11.14 11.38 12.88
N MET A 5 10.70 10.49 13.77
CA MET A 5 10.55 9.09 13.40
C MET A 5 9.67 9.09 12.16
N PRO A 6 10.07 8.40 11.07
CA PRO A 6 9.19 8.27 9.92
C PRO A 6 7.87 7.70 10.46
N GLN A 7 6.78 8.46 10.30
CA GLN A 7 5.47 7.95 10.64
C GLN A 7 5.25 6.76 9.71
N ILE A 8 5.24 5.56 10.28
CA ILE A 8 5.01 4.35 9.53
C ILE A 8 3.63 4.50 8.87
N PRO A 9 3.55 4.47 7.54
CA PRO A 9 2.28 4.55 6.84
C PRO A 9 1.27 3.54 7.40
N GLN A 10 0.03 3.99 7.62
CA GLN A 10 -1.06 3.17 8.18
C GLN A 10 -1.29 1.89 7.36
N ILE A 11 -0.98 1.91 6.06
CA ILE A 11 -1.04 0.74 5.18
C ILE A 11 -0.27 -0.48 5.70
N PHE A 12 0.84 -0.29 6.40
CA PHE A 12 1.59 -1.38 7.02
C PHE A 12 0.83 -2.07 8.16
N SER A 13 -0.09 -1.36 8.80
CA SER A 13 -0.98 -1.91 9.82
C SER A 13 -1.96 -2.92 9.22
N TYR A 14 -2.39 -2.74 7.97
CA TYR A 14 -3.25 -3.69 7.24
C TYR A 14 -2.46 -4.92 6.79
N LEU A 15 -1.20 -4.73 6.46
CA LEU A 15 -0.34 -5.82 5.96
C LEU A 15 0.16 -6.75 7.08
N HIS A 16 -0.12 -6.41 8.35
CA HIS A 16 0.44 -7.04 9.55
C HIS A 16 1.97 -7.07 9.54
N ILE A 17 2.59 -6.05 8.93
CA ILE A 17 4.05 -5.91 8.91
C ILE A 17 4.45 -5.25 10.22
N ALA A 18 5.32 -5.91 10.98
CA ALA A 18 5.84 -5.28 12.18
C ALA A 18 6.79 -4.14 11.76
N PRO A 19 6.75 -2.99 12.46
CA PRO A 19 7.69 -1.88 12.27
C PRO A 19 9.17 -2.28 12.16
N GLN A 20 9.55 -3.35 12.86
CA GLN A 20 10.91 -3.91 12.87
C GLN A 20 11.27 -4.69 11.59
N ASP A 21 10.29 -5.25 10.87
CA ASP A 21 10.51 -5.91 9.58
C ASP A 21 10.68 -4.87 8.45
N LEU A 22 10.21 -3.64 8.71
CA LEU A 22 10.40 -2.45 7.88
C LEU A 22 11.79 -1.82 8.01
N GLU A 23 12.57 -2.17 9.04
CA GLU A 23 13.93 -1.62 9.26
C GLU A 23 14.92 -1.98 8.13
N CYS A 24 14.54 -2.85 7.19
CA CYS A 24 15.38 -3.26 6.06
C CYS A 24 15.08 -2.55 4.74
N ALA A 25 13.97 -1.80 4.62
CA ALA A 25 13.73 -0.98 3.44
C ALA A 25 14.11 0.47 3.77
N GLU A 26 15.17 0.99 3.14
CA GLU A 26 15.44 2.43 3.12
C GLU A 26 14.30 3.13 2.36
N LEU A 27 13.13 3.27 3.00
CA LEU A 27 12.00 3.98 2.45
C LEU A 27 12.44 5.42 2.21
N THR A 28 12.43 5.82 0.96
CA THR A 28 12.71 7.21 0.60
C THR A 28 11.50 8.08 0.95
N ASP A 29 11.69 9.40 0.99
CA ASP A 29 10.56 10.35 1.13
C ASP A 29 9.51 10.15 0.03
N SER A 30 9.94 9.73 -1.16
CA SER A 30 9.07 9.38 -2.29
C SER A 30 8.22 8.15 -1.98
N ASP A 31 8.81 7.08 -1.43
CA ASP A 31 8.08 5.84 -1.10
C ASP A 31 7.06 6.08 0.00
N THR A 32 7.45 6.85 1.02
CA THR A 32 6.54 7.25 2.11
C THR A 32 5.35 8.05 1.59
N SER A 33 5.59 8.96 0.63
CA SER A 33 4.52 9.76 0.02
C SER A 33 3.54 8.90 -0.79
N LYS A 34 4.05 7.91 -1.54
CA LYS A 34 3.20 6.96 -2.29
C LYS A 34 2.35 6.12 -1.34
N LEU A 35 2.96 5.56 -0.29
CA LEU A 35 2.25 4.74 0.70
C LEU A 35 1.16 5.54 1.43
N ALA A 36 1.40 6.82 1.70
CA ALA A 36 0.39 7.72 2.25
C ALA A 36 -0.77 7.97 1.26
N GLU A 37 -0.46 8.20 -0.02
CA GLU A 37 -1.49 8.36 -1.05
C GLU A 37 -2.31 7.08 -1.25
N MET A 38 -1.67 5.91 -1.20
CA MET A 38 -2.35 4.61 -1.27
C MET A 38 -3.32 4.44 -0.11
N ASP A 39 -2.91 4.78 1.12
CA ASP A 39 -3.75 4.70 2.31
C ASP A 39 -4.99 5.60 2.20
N GLU A 40 -4.81 6.87 1.79
CA GLU A 40 -5.92 7.80 1.60
C GLU A 40 -6.93 7.29 0.55
N LEU A 41 -6.43 6.76 -0.57
CA LEU A 41 -7.29 6.23 -1.62
C LEU A 41 -8.01 4.95 -1.18
N LEU A 42 -7.32 4.03 -0.51
CA LEU A 42 -7.92 2.79 0.00
C LEU A 42 -9.02 3.09 1.03
N GLN A 43 -8.77 3.98 1.99
CA GLN A 43 -9.79 4.40 2.97
C GLN A 43 -10.99 5.10 2.33
N ARG A 44 -10.79 5.75 1.17
CA ARG A 44 -11.89 6.38 0.44
C ARG A 44 -12.71 5.37 -0.37
N LEU A 45 -12.07 4.34 -0.93
CA LEU A 45 -12.73 3.32 -1.74
C LEU A 45 -13.38 2.23 -0.89
N LEU A 46 -12.77 1.94 0.25
CA LEU A 46 -13.13 0.85 1.15
C LEU A 46 -13.45 1.44 2.52
N GLU A 47 -14.70 1.26 2.94
CA GLU A 47 -15.22 1.86 4.17
C GLU A 47 -14.59 1.26 5.44
N ASP A 48 -14.17 -0.01 5.37
CA ASP A 48 -13.69 -0.77 6.51
C ASP A 48 -12.31 -1.38 6.27
N ARG A 49 -11.56 -1.52 7.37
CA ARG A 49 -10.24 -2.13 7.43
C ARG A 49 -10.21 -3.55 6.85
N GLU A 50 -11.21 -4.38 7.17
CA GLU A 50 -11.26 -5.76 6.68
C GLU A 50 -11.35 -5.83 5.15
N ALA A 51 -12.04 -4.86 4.52
CA ALA A 51 -12.12 -4.80 3.07
C ALA A 51 -10.77 -4.40 2.45
N ILE A 52 -10.03 -3.49 3.08
CA ILE A 52 -8.66 -3.12 2.67
C ILE A 52 -7.73 -4.33 2.77
N GLU A 53 -7.79 -5.06 3.89
CA GLU A 53 -6.98 -6.27 4.09
C GLU A 53 -7.33 -7.38 3.08
N ALA A 54 -8.62 -7.57 2.81
CA ALA A 54 -9.08 -8.53 1.81
C ALA A 54 -8.56 -8.16 0.41
N TRP A 55 -8.69 -6.90 0.00
CA TRP A 55 -8.21 -6.42 -1.29
C TRP A 55 -6.68 -6.53 -1.41
N LEU A 56 -5.94 -6.18 -0.34
CA LEU A 56 -4.48 -6.33 -0.32
C LEU A 56 -4.03 -7.78 -0.49
N GLY A 57 -4.84 -8.75 -0.06
CA GLY A 57 -4.61 -10.17 -0.24
C GLY A 57 -5.22 -10.76 -1.52
N ASP A 58 -5.91 -9.96 -2.34
CA ASP A 58 -6.59 -10.43 -3.54
C ASP A 58 -5.64 -10.46 -4.75
N PRO A 59 -5.43 -11.62 -5.39
CA PRO A 59 -4.54 -11.75 -6.54
C PRO A 59 -4.99 -10.88 -7.72
N GLN A 60 -4.10 -10.06 -8.24
CA GLN A 60 -4.38 -9.23 -9.41
C GLN A 60 -3.95 -9.94 -10.69
N GLU A 61 -4.89 -10.22 -11.59
CA GLU A 61 -4.60 -10.90 -12.86
C GLU A 61 -3.63 -10.10 -13.74
N ASP A 62 -3.74 -8.76 -13.73
CA ASP A 62 -2.84 -7.86 -14.45
C ASP A 62 -1.37 -7.99 -14.02
N PHE A 63 -1.15 -8.44 -12.78
CA PHE A 63 0.18 -8.68 -12.21
C PHE A 63 0.55 -10.17 -12.14
N GLY A 64 -0.04 -11.00 -13.01
CA GLY A 64 0.29 -12.43 -13.06
C GLY A 64 -0.20 -13.23 -11.85
N GLY A 65 -1.21 -12.72 -11.14
CA GLY A 65 -1.76 -13.33 -9.94
C GLY A 65 -1.01 -12.96 -8.65
N GLU A 66 -0.16 -11.93 -8.68
CA GLU A 66 0.44 -11.39 -7.47
C GLU A 66 -0.56 -10.55 -6.67
N THR A 67 -0.44 -10.58 -5.35
CA THR A 67 -1.31 -9.78 -4.48
C THR A 67 -0.71 -8.37 -4.30
N PRO A 68 -1.54 -7.31 -4.12
CA PRO A 68 -1.04 -5.98 -3.82
C PRO A 68 -0.11 -5.95 -2.60
N LYS A 69 -0.35 -6.82 -1.61
CA LYS A 69 0.53 -7.06 -0.47
C LYS A 69 1.93 -7.49 -0.91
N ASP A 70 2.04 -8.47 -1.80
CA ASP A 70 3.33 -8.96 -2.29
C ASP A 70 4.09 -7.87 -3.07
N LEU A 71 3.38 -7.10 -3.90
CA LEU A 71 3.95 -5.98 -4.65
C LEU A 71 4.50 -4.88 -3.71
N ILE A 72 3.76 -4.54 -2.64
CA ILE A 72 4.24 -3.61 -1.60
C ILE A 72 5.49 -4.15 -0.92
N PHE A 73 5.57 -5.46 -0.64
CA PHE A 73 6.77 -6.07 -0.06
C PHE A 73 7.98 -6.04 -0.98
N LYS A 74 7.78 -6.12 -2.29
CA LYS A 74 8.86 -5.97 -3.29
C LYS A 74 9.31 -4.53 -3.49
N GLY A 75 8.59 -3.56 -2.94
CA GLY A 75 8.82 -2.13 -3.17
C GLY A 75 8.21 -1.61 -4.46
N GLU A 76 7.29 -2.35 -5.08
CA GLU A 76 6.59 -1.96 -6.32
C GLU A 76 5.39 -1.04 -6.00
N TYR A 77 5.65 0.02 -5.23
CA TYR A 77 4.60 0.94 -4.73
C TYR A 77 3.87 1.67 -5.86
N ASP A 78 4.58 2.00 -6.95
CA ASP A 78 3.98 2.68 -8.10
C ASP A 78 2.92 1.81 -8.79
N GLU A 79 3.16 0.51 -8.94
CA GLU A 79 2.23 -0.42 -9.58
C GLU A 79 0.94 -0.53 -8.77
N VAL A 80 1.07 -0.70 -7.45
CA VAL A 80 -0.11 -0.80 -6.58
C VAL A 80 -0.86 0.53 -6.51
N LEU A 81 -0.15 1.66 -6.45
CA LEU A 81 -0.78 2.98 -6.48
C LEU A 81 -1.51 3.23 -7.80
N MET A 82 -0.96 2.80 -8.95
CA MET A 82 -1.63 2.87 -10.24
C MET A 82 -2.90 2.03 -10.27
N LEU A 83 -2.86 0.81 -9.73
CA LEU A 83 -4.03 -0.06 -9.60
C LEU A 83 -5.14 0.60 -8.76
N ILE A 84 -4.80 1.16 -7.60
CA ILE A 84 -5.75 1.87 -6.73
C ILE A 84 -6.34 3.09 -7.44
N LYS A 85 -5.52 3.85 -8.19
CA LYS A 85 -5.98 5.01 -8.99
C LYS A 85 -6.90 4.59 -10.14
N ALA A 86 -6.60 3.49 -10.83
CA ALA A 86 -7.45 2.94 -11.87
C ALA A 86 -8.81 2.53 -11.31
N TRP A 87 -8.82 1.92 -10.14
CA TRP A 87 -10.06 1.59 -9.43
C TRP A 87 -10.81 2.85 -8.99
N ALA A 88 -10.13 3.83 -8.39
CA ALA A 88 -10.73 5.08 -7.94
C ALA A 88 -11.32 5.93 -9.07
N SER A 89 -10.73 5.86 -10.26
CA SER A 89 -11.23 6.54 -11.46
C SER A 89 -12.37 5.79 -12.15
N GLY A 90 -12.74 4.59 -11.68
CA GLY A 90 -13.75 3.74 -12.31
C GLY A 90 -13.29 3.19 -13.66
N SER A 91 -11.98 3.10 -13.88
CA SER A 91 -11.39 2.70 -15.16
C SER A 91 -11.22 1.18 -15.32
N PHE A 92 -11.72 0.38 -14.36
CA PHE A 92 -11.96 -1.05 -14.52
C PHE A 92 -13.35 -1.25 -15.14
N GLY A 93 -13.38 -1.55 -16.44
CA GLY A 93 -14.59 -1.79 -17.22
C GLY A 93 -14.57 -3.15 -17.91
#